data_AF-A0A0D6EWF1-F1
#
_entry.id   AF-A0A0D6EWF1-F1
#
_cell.length_a   1.000
_cell.length_b   1.000
_cell.length_c   1.000
_cell.angle_alpha   90.00
_cell.angle_beta   90.00
_cell.angle_gamma   90.00
#
_symmetry.space_group_name_H-M   'P 1'
#
loop_
_entity.id
_entity.type
_entity.pdbx_description
1 polymer ?
#
loop_
_entity_poly.entity_id
_entity_poly.type
_entity_poly.pdbx_seq_one_letter_code
_entity_poly.pdbx_strand_id
1 'polypeptide(L)'
;MLSCEFLRVYSPSAEVRGHGPGQETLQIHKENVGIENIEPIGQYAIKLIFSDGHNTGIYSWDYLYELAATYDVLWEEYLRKLSIAGIQRTKTDVE
;
A
#
# COMPACT_ATOMS: atom_id res chain seq x y z
N MET A 1 -7.83 -11.48 0.41
CA MET A 1 -6.90 -11.19 1.53
C MET A 1 -6.01 -10.05 1.08
N LEU A 2 -5.89 -8.97 1.86
CA LEU A 2 -5.04 -7.83 1.49
C LEU A 2 -3.56 -8.19 1.73
N SER A 3 -2.74 -8.14 0.68
CA SER A 3 -1.29 -8.36 0.81
C SER A 3 -0.57 -7.14 1.41
N CYS A 4 0.58 -7.35 2.04
CA CYS A 4 1.43 -6.26 2.55
C CYS A 4 1.84 -5.28 1.44
N GLU A 5 2.19 -5.77 0.25
CA GLU A 5 2.47 -4.94 -0.93
C GLU A 5 1.28 -4.02 -1.25
N PHE A 6 0.08 -4.58 -1.41
CA PHE A 6 -1.12 -3.81 -1.69
C PHE A 6 -1.36 -2.70 -0.65
N LEU A 7 -1.29 -3.02 0.64
CA LEU A 7 -1.42 -2.02 1.70
C LEU A 7 -0.35 -0.94 1.57
N ARG A 8 0.92 -1.31 1.32
CA ARG A 8 2.03 -0.37 1.20
C ARG A 8 1.89 0.58 0.00
N VAL A 9 1.47 0.07 -1.16
CA VAL A 9 1.33 0.87 -2.39
C VAL A 9 0.11 1.79 -2.34
N TYR A 10 -0.90 1.44 -1.54
CA TYR A 10 -2.09 2.25 -1.25
C TYR A 10 -2.07 2.89 0.15
N SER A 11 -0.89 3.14 0.72
CA SER A 11 -0.78 3.79 2.02
C SER A 11 -1.48 5.16 2.01
N PRO A 12 -2.22 5.52 3.08
CA PRO A 12 -2.92 6.80 3.16
C PRO A 12 -2.00 7.99 3.51
N SER A 13 -0.69 7.75 3.63
CA SER A 13 0.30 8.78 3.92
C SER A 13 0.42 9.82 2.79
N ALA A 14 0.84 11.03 3.15
CA ALA A 14 1.10 12.10 2.17
C ALA A 14 2.20 11.74 1.17
N GLU A 15 3.16 10.90 1.57
CA GLU A 15 4.23 10.38 0.70
C GLU A 15 3.66 9.59 -0.49
N VAL A 16 2.59 8.84 -0.26
CA VAL A 16 2.00 7.95 -1.27
C VAL A 16 0.87 8.65 -2.03
N ARG A 17 -0.03 9.34 -1.34
CA ARG A 17 -1.18 10.04 -1.95
C ARG A 17 -0.84 11.40 -2.57
N GLY A 18 0.28 12.01 -2.20
CA GLY A 18 0.57 13.39 -2.53
C GLY A 18 -0.38 14.37 -1.82
N HIS A 19 -0.39 15.63 -2.26
CA HIS A 19 -1.20 16.70 -1.65
C HIS A 19 -2.52 16.97 -2.38
N GLY A 20 -2.92 16.11 -3.34
CA GLY A 20 -4.20 16.22 -4.03
C GLY A 20 -4.42 15.12 -5.08
N PRO A 21 -5.65 15.01 -5.63
CA PRO A 21 -6.00 14.01 -6.63
C PRO A 21 -5.06 14.07 -7.84
N GLY A 22 -4.45 12.94 -8.20
CA GLY A 22 -3.51 12.83 -9.32
C GLY A 22 -2.05 13.20 -9.00
N GLN A 23 -1.73 13.56 -7.74
CA GLN A 23 -0.35 13.71 -7.27
C GLN A 23 0.20 12.44 -6.63
N GLU A 24 -0.49 11.32 -6.81
CA GLU A 24 -0.11 10.02 -6.28
C GLU A 24 1.22 9.58 -6.89
N THR A 25 2.16 9.19 -6.05
CA THR A 25 3.44 8.66 -6.53
C THR A 25 3.29 7.16 -6.73
N LEU A 26 3.49 6.68 -7.96
CA LEU A 26 3.50 5.25 -8.25
C LEU A 26 4.57 4.56 -7.42
N GLN A 27 4.13 3.71 -6.48
CA GLN A 27 5.02 2.94 -5.62
C GLN A 27 5.52 1.70 -6.38
N ILE A 28 6.83 1.51 -6.42
CA ILE A 28 7.48 0.45 -7.22
C ILE A 28 8.40 -0.38 -6.32
N HIS A 29 8.68 -1.62 -6.73
CA HIS A 29 9.58 -2.53 -6.01
C HIS A 29 9.14 -2.83 -4.57
N LYS A 30 7.82 -3.02 -4.37
CA LYS A 30 7.20 -3.28 -3.04
C LYS A 30 6.71 -4.71 -2.88
N GLU A 31 7.04 -5.60 -3.81
CA GLU A 31 6.58 -6.99 -3.88
C GLU A 31 7.01 -7.83 -2.67
N ASN A 32 8.16 -7.47 -2.09
CA ASN A 32 8.76 -8.16 -0.95
C ASN A 32 8.54 -7.41 0.38
N VAL A 33 7.72 -6.35 0.39
CA VAL A 33 7.47 -5.58 1.62
C VAL A 33 6.61 -6.39 2.58
N GLY A 34 7.07 -6.46 3.84
CA GLY A 34 6.34 -7.01 4.96
C GLY A 34 5.84 -5.94 5.93
N ILE A 35 5.04 -6.36 6.91
CA ILE A 35 4.65 -5.55 8.07
C ILE A 35 5.51 -6.01 9.25
N GLU A 36 6.30 -5.11 9.82
CA GLU A 36 7.15 -5.37 10.98
C GLU A 36 6.39 -5.18 12.29
N ASN A 37 5.48 -4.20 12.32
CA ASN A 37 4.71 -3.90 13.52
C ASN A 37 3.37 -3.24 13.19
N ILE A 38 2.41 -3.37 14.11
CA ILE A 38 1.07 -2.80 14.03
C ILE A 38 0.77 -2.07 15.34
N GLU A 39 0.55 -0.76 15.27
CA GLU A 39 0.26 0.07 16.43
C GLU A 39 -1.21 0.51 16.41
N PRO A 40 -2.00 0.29 17.48
CA PRO A 40 -3.37 0.79 17.53
C PRO A 40 -3.39 2.32 17.67
N ILE A 41 -4.28 2.98 16.93
CA ILE A 41 -4.52 4.42 17.02
C ILE A 41 -5.94 4.64 17.55
N GLY A 42 -6.04 4.85 18.86
CA GLY A 42 -7.32 4.93 19.55
C GLY A 42 -8.17 3.69 19.30
N GLN A 43 -9.44 3.87 18.94
CA GLN A 43 -10.37 2.78 18.63
C GLN A 43 -10.79 2.71 17.16
N TYR A 44 -10.22 3.55 16.28
CA TYR A 44 -10.74 3.76 14.92
C TYR A 44 -9.75 3.44 13.80
N ALA A 45 -8.48 3.18 14.13
CA ALA A 45 -7.43 2.96 13.15
C ALA A 45 -6.25 2.15 13.70
N ILE A 46 -5.42 1.68 12.77
CA ILE A 46 -4.10 1.11 13.03
C ILE A 46 -3.04 1.83 12.21
N LYS A 47 -1.85 1.96 12.78
CA LYS A 47 -0.66 2.39 12.07
C LYS A 47 0.16 1.16 11.70
N LEU A 48 0.49 1.03 10.42
CA LEU A 48 1.30 -0.08 9.91
C LEU A 48 2.74 0.38 9.74
N ILE A 49 3.68 -0.38 10.30
CA ILE A 49 5.12 -0.19 10.15
C ILE A 49 5.61 -1.26 9.18
N PHE A 50 6.12 -0.82 8.03
CA PHE A 50 6.56 -1.69 6.94
C PHE A 50 8.08 -1.87 6.93
N SER A 51 8.52 -3.02 6.43
CA SER A 51 9.93 -3.40 6.38
C SER A 51 10.79 -2.58 5.43
N ASP A 52 10.20 -1.74 4.58
CA ASP A 52 10.92 -0.78 3.74
C ASP A 52 11.15 0.57 4.42
N GLY A 53 10.91 0.65 5.74
CA GLY A 53 11.05 1.85 6.55
C GLY A 53 9.82 2.76 6.56
N HIS A 54 8.75 2.43 5.82
CA HIS A 54 7.53 3.22 5.83
C HIS A 54 6.75 3.02 7.12
N ASN A 55 6.54 4.10 7.88
CA ASN A 55 5.93 4.03 9.22
C ASN A 55 4.91 5.15 9.49
N THR A 56 4.42 5.85 8.46
CA THR A 56 3.50 6.99 8.62
C THR A 56 2.06 6.70 8.19
N GLY A 57 1.79 5.52 7.61
CA GLY A 57 0.46 5.12 7.17
C GLY A 57 -0.47 4.77 8.33
N ILE A 58 -1.50 5.60 8.54
CA ILE A 58 -2.60 5.36 9.49
C ILE A 58 -3.84 4.90 8.72
N TYR A 59 -4.23 3.65 8.93
CA TYR A 59 -5.33 2.98 8.26
C TYR A 59 -6.54 2.94 9.18
N SER A 60 -7.56 3.75 8.89
CA SER A 60 -8.85 3.64 9.58
C SER A 60 -9.57 2.36 9.21
N TRP A 61 -10.49 1.90 10.06
CA TRP A 61 -11.32 0.73 9.76
C TRP A 61 -12.12 0.90 8.47
N ASP A 62 -12.68 2.09 8.26
CA ASP A 62 -13.42 2.43 7.04
C ASP A 62 -12.52 2.35 5.80
N TYR A 63 -11.28 2.85 5.90
CA TYR A 63 -10.35 2.80 4.77
C TYR A 63 -9.88 1.37 4.47
N LEU A 64 -9.61 0.56 5.49
CA LEU A 64 -9.29 -0.86 5.29
C LEU A 64 -10.47 -1.61 4.65
N TYR A 65 -11.69 -1.28 5.05
CA TYR A 65 -12.89 -1.83 4.43
C TYR A 65 -13.03 -1.41 2.97
N GLU A 66 -12.84 -0.12 2.66
CA GLU A 66 -12.86 0.40 1.28
C GLU A 66 -11.81 -0.31 0.41
N LEU A 67 -10.57 -0.41 0.91
CA LEU A 67 -9.49 -1.13 0.23
C LEU A 67 -9.82 -2.60 -0.03
N ALA A 68 -10.47 -3.27 0.93
CA ALA A 68 -10.92 -4.65 0.75
C ALA A 68 -12.08 -4.77 -0.27
N ALA A 69 -13.03 -3.84 -0.22
CA ALA A 69 -14.20 -3.83 -1.10
C ALA A 69 -13.87 -3.48 -2.56
N THR A 70 -12.78 -2.72 -2.77
CA THR A 70 -12.34 -2.24 -4.09
C THR A 70 -11.05 -2.88 -4.57
N TYR A 71 -10.57 -3.93 -3.86
CA TYR A 71 -9.27 -4.55 -4.07
C TYR A 71 -8.99 -4.88 -5.53
N ASP A 72 -9.90 -5.60 -6.21
CA ASP A 72 -9.67 -6.08 -7.57
C ASP A 72 -9.47 -4.91 -8.55
N VAL A 73 -10.30 -3.87 -8.44
CA VAL A 73 -10.25 -2.68 -9.31
C VAL A 73 -8.95 -1.90 -9.09
N LEU A 74 -8.62 -1.62 -7.82
CA LEU A 74 -7.40 -0.89 -7.48
C LEU A 74 -6.16 -1.69 -7.91
N TRP A 75 -6.16 -2.99 -7.66
CA TRP A 75 -5.03 -3.84 -8.00
C TRP A 75 -4.76 -3.92 -9.50
N GLU A 76 -5.81 -4.10 -10.31
CA GLU A 76 -5.68 -4.03 -11.77
C GLU A 76 -5.14 -2.67 -12.24
N GLU A 77 -5.62 -1.57 -11.64
CA GLU A 77 -5.12 -0.24 -11.95
C GLU A 77 -3.62 -0.09 -11.63
N TYR A 78 -3.19 -0.58 -10.46
CA TYR A 78 -1.79 -0.59 -10.06
C TYR A 78 -0.91 -1.35 -11.06
N LEU A 79 -1.31 -2.57 -11.43
CA LEU A 79 -0.57 -3.39 -12.39
C LEU A 79 -0.50 -2.72 -13.77
N ARG A 80 -1.58 -2.08 -14.20
CA ARG A 80 -1.60 -1.31 -15.45
C ARG A 80 -0.65 -0.11 -15.39
N LYS A 81 -0.61 0.62 -14.28
CA LYS A 81 0.33 1.74 -14.08
C LYS A 81 1.79 1.26 -14.17
N LEU A 82 2.13 0.13 -13.55
CA LEU A 82 3.46 -0.47 -13.65
C LEU A 82 3.81 -0.87 -15.09
N SER A 83 2.88 -1.52 -15.80
CA SER A 83 3.07 -1.94 -17.18
C SER A 83 3.35 -0.75 -18.11
N ILE A 84 2.60 0.35 -17.97
CA ILE A 84 2.81 1.60 -18.74
C ILE A 84 4.18 2.22 -18.41
N ALA A 85 4.61 2.14 -17.16
CA ALA A 85 5.92 2.63 -16.73
C ALA A 85 7.08 1.70 -17.16
N GLY A 86 6.80 0.55 -17.77
CA GLY A 86 7.81 -0.45 -18.15
C GLY A 86 8.43 -1.19 -16.96
N ILE A 87 7.76 -1.18 -15.81
CA ILE A 87 8.25 -1.79 -14.57
C ILE A 87 7.59 -3.15 -14.41
N GLN A 88 8.42 -4.18 -14.19
CA GLN A 88 7.95 -5.53 -13.91
C GLN A 88 8.02 -5.82 -12.42
N ARG A 89 6.98 -6.49 -11.91
CA ARG A 89 6.96 -7.00 -10.54
C ARG A 89 7.80 -8.26 -10.46
N THR A 90 8.78 -8.26 -9.56
CA THR A 90 9.61 -9.44 -9.27
C THR A 90 9.47 -9.76 -7.80
N LYS A 91 8.74 -10.83 -7.49
CA LYS A 91 8.71 -11.36 -6.14
C LYS A 91 9.96 -12.24 -5.99
N THR A 92 10.85 -11.86 -5.09
CA THR A 92 11.99 -12.70 -4.76
C THR A 92 11.50 -13.66 -3.70
N ASP A 93 11.32 -14.93 -4.06
CA ASP A 93 11.15 -15.97 -3.06
C ASP A 93 12.45 -16.01 -2.24
N VAL A 94 12.41 -15.45 -1.04
CA VAL A 94 13.46 -15.67 -0.04
C VAL A 94 13.27 -17.10 0.47
N GLU A 95 14.19 -17.98 0.06
CA GLU A 95 14.39 -19.32 0.63
C GLU A 95 14.61 -19.28 2.15
#